data_AF-A0A7S4NCT4-F1
#
_entry.id   AF-A0A7S4NCT4-F1
#
_cell.length_a   1.000
_cell.length_b   1.000
_cell.length_c   1.000
_cell.angle_alpha   90.00
_cell.angle_beta   90.00
_cell.angle_gamma   90.00
#
_symmetry.space_group_name_H-M   'P 1'
#
loop_
_entity.id
_entity.type
_entity.pdbx_description
1 polymer ?
#
loop_
_entity_poly.entity_id
_entity_poly.type
_entity_poly.pdbx_seq_one_letter_code
_entity_poly.pdbx_strand_id
1 'polypeptide(L)'
;MRCSRSSGHEEKSRCRCTWPLAIAFLLTLAVTVILIFALGPIEQGVSKAMPHFEPINFKDDFTNPLPSTIAPSASPVETTDPTYEFMQCPNDGGKCCNGLESNCDLRLNETVFAVAHNAMSTEESGYQIGYNHYRNLDGALRAGFRGLNLDVCKCKGKLSFC
;
A
#
# COMPACT_ATOMS: atom_id res chain seq x y z
N MET A 1 17.19 -12.32 15.60
CA MET A 1 17.94 -12.02 16.84
C MET A 1 19.34 -12.62 16.74
N ARG A 2 20.36 -11.80 16.47
CA ARG A 2 21.77 -12.23 16.54
C ARG A 2 22.39 -11.69 17.81
N CYS A 3 22.82 -12.56 18.72
CA CYS A 3 23.70 -12.17 19.80
C CYS A 3 25.00 -11.66 19.18
N SER A 4 25.25 -10.36 19.33
CA SER A 4 26.50 -9.75 18.86
C SER A 4 27.64 -10.20 19.76
N ARG A 5 28.68 -10.78 19.16
CA ARG A 5 29.92 -11.16 19.84
C ARG A 5 30.70 -9.87 20.12
N SER A 6 30.59 -9.35 21.34
CA SER A 6 31.48 -8.31 21.84
C SER A 6 32.77 -8.96 22.33
N SER A 7 33.90 -8.57 21.75
CA SER A 7 35.25 -8.99 22.16
C SER A 7 35.74 -8.08 23.27
N GLY A 8 35.56 -8.48 24.53
CA GLY A 8 36.11 -7.73 25.65
C GLY A 8 35.71 -8.30 26.99
N HIS A 9 36.63 -9.09 27.55
CA HIS A 9 36.69 -9.62 28.93
C HIS A 9 35.59 -10.58 29.42
N GLU A 10 36.08 -11.74 29.88
CA GLU A 10 35.36 -12.89 30.42
C GLU A 10 34.48 -12.54 31.62
N GLU A 11 33.17 -12.48 31.39
CA GLU A 11 32.21 -13.01 32.33
C GLU A 11 31.30 -13.99 31.57
N LYS A 12 31.50 -15.29 31.79
CA LYS A 12 30.73 -16.39 31.18
C LYS A 12 29.29 -16.39 31.71
N SER A 13 28.52 -15.37 31.36
CA SER A 13 27.06 -15.43 31.44
C SER A 13 26.61 -16.48 30.41
N ARG A 14 26.30 -17.68 30.90
CA ARG A 14 25.74 -18.75 30.06
C ARG A 14 24.41 -18.25 29.53
N CYS A 15 24.39 -17.78 28.27
CA CYS A 15 23.16 -17.57 27.51
C CYS A 15 22.41 -18.90 27.38
N ARG A 16 21.62 -19.26 28.41
CA ARG A 16 20.70 -20.40 28.38
C ARG A 16 19.41 -20.01 27.66
N CYS A 17 19.53 -19.45 26.46
CA CYS A 17 18.42 -19.50 25.51
C CYS A 17 18.45 -20.89 24.88
N THR A 18 17.92 -21.87 25.59
CA THR A 18 17.78 -23.21 25.03
C THR A 18 16.70 -23.14 23.95
N TRP A 19 17.04 -23.56 22.74
CA TRP A 19 16.09 -23.76 21.63
C TRP A 19 14.73 -24.35 22.05
N PRO A 20 14.63 -25.33 22.97
CA PRO A 20 13.33 -25.81 23.44
C PRO A 20 12.46 -24.73 24.11
N LEU A 21 13.04 -23.79 24.87
CA LEU A 21 12.29 -22.71 25.50
C LEU A 21 11.76 -21.72 24.45
N ALA A 22 12.56 -21.42 23.42
CA ALA A 22 12.14 -20.57 22.31
C ALA A 22 11.02 -21.21 21.48
N ILE A 23 11.12 -22.51 21.20
CA ILE A 23 10.08 -23.27 20.49
C ILE A 23 8.79 -23.31 21.30
N ALA A 24 8.88 -23.59 22.60
CA ALA A 24 7.71 -23.59 23.50
C ALA A 24 7.02 -22.22 23.50
N PHE A 25 7.79 -21.13 23.59
CA PHE A 25 7.25 -19.78 23.51
C PHE A 25 6.52 -19.51 22.18
N LEU A 26 7.13 -19.86 21.04
CA LEU A 26 6.51 -19.68 19.72
C LEU A 26 5.23 -20.50 19.56
N LEU A 27 5.21 -21.75 20.04
CA LEU A 27 4.00 -22.59 20.01
C LEU A 27 2.90 -22.00 20.89
N THR A 28 3.22 -21.53 22.10
CA THR A 28 2.23 -20.88 22.96
C THR A 28 1.65 -19.65 22.28
N LEU A 29 2.49 -18.81 21.67
CA LEU A 29 2.04 -17.60 20.98
C LEU A 29 1.15 -17.94 19.78
N ALA A 30 1.51 -18.95 18.98
CA ALA A 30 0.70 -19.41 17.85
C ALA A 30 -0.69 -19.93 18.30
N VAL A 31 -0.74 -20.74 19.37
CA VAL A 31 -2.00 -21.24 19.93
C VAL A 31 -2.85 -20.09 20.46
N THR A 32 -2.25 -19.12 21.17
CA THR A 32 -2.98 -17.95 21.67
C THR A 32 -3.58 -17.13 20.52
N VAL A 33 -2.83 -16.90 19.44
CA VAL A 33 -3.35 -16.21 18.25
C VAL A 33 -4.51 -16.99 17.64
N ILE A 34 -4.37 -18.30 17.41
CA ILE A 34 -5.46 -19.14 16.88
C ILE A 34 -6.71 -19.08 17.76
N LEU A 35 -6.56 -19.15 19.08
CA LEU A 35 -7.69 -19.05 20.00
C LEU A 35 -8.36 -17.67 19.95
N ILE A 36 -7.59 -16.58 19.83
CA ILE A 36 -8.13 -15.22 19.66
C ILE A 36 -8.94 -15.14 18.36
N PHE A 37 -8.42 -15.68 17.25
CA PHE A 37 -9.12 -15.64 15.97
C PHE A 37 -10.33 -16.58 15.89
N ALA A 38 -10.26 -17.76 16.52
CA ALA A 38 -11.31 -18.76 16.46
C ALA A 38 -12.45 -18.51 17.45
N LEU A 39 -12.15 -17.92 18.62
CA LEU A 39 -13.13 -17.70 19.70
C LEU A 39 -13.46 -16.22 19.90
N GLY A 40 -12.64 -15.31 19.39
CA GLY A 40 -12.85 -13.88 19.54
C GLY A 40 -13.83 -13.33 18.49
N PRO A 41 -14.83 -12.52 18.88
CA PRO A 41 -15.68 -11.81 17.94
C PRO A 41 -14.91 -10.62 17.36
N ILE A 42 -14.09 -10.87 16.33
CA ILE A 42 -13.27 -9.83 15.66
C ILE A 42 -14.16 -8.67 15.18
N GLU A 43 -15.35 -8.98 14.70
CA GLU A 43 -16.39 -8.03 14.26
C GLU A 43 -16.78 -7.01 15.36
N GLN A 44 -16.82 -7.43 16.63
CA GLN A 44 -17.27 -6.58 17.74
C GLN A 44 -16.19 -5.63 18.26
N GLY A 45 -14.92 -5.98 18.10
CA GLY A 45 -13.80 -5.12 18.48
C GLY A 45 -13.59 -3.98 17.49
N VAL A 46 -13.60 -4.30 16.20
CA VAL A 46 -13.37 -3.32 15.13
C VAL A 46 -14.49 -2.28 15.07
N SER A 47 -15.75 -2.71 15.19
CA SER A 47 -16.90 -1.79 15.18
C SER A 47 -16.92 -0.81 16.36
N LYS A 48 -16.36 -1.17 17.53
CA LYS A 48 -16.21 -0.25 18.67
C LYS A 48 -15.03 0.71 18.54
N ALA A 49 -13.99 0.31 17.81
CA ALA A 49 -12.78 1.12 17.63
C ALA A 49 -12.87 2.04 16.40
N MET A 50 -13.73 1.72 15.43
CA MET A 50 -13.99 2.60 14.30
C MET A 50 -14.77 3.83 14.79
N PRO A 51 -14.26 5.05 14.54
CA PRO A 51 -15.04 6.25 14.80
C PRO A 51 -16.34 6.18 13.98
N HIS A 52 -17.46 6.53 14.63
CA HIS A 52 -18.73 6.64 13.94
C HIS A 52 -18.64 7.84 12.99
N PHE A 53 -18.52 7.59 11.70
CA PHE A 53 -18.61 8.64 10.70
C PHE A 53 -20.09 8.94 10.49
N GLU A 54 -20.52 10.15 10.82
CA GLU A 54 -21.84 10.62 10.42
C GLU A 54 -21.91 10.57 8.88
N PRO A 55 -23.01 10.06 8.30
CA PRO A 55 -23.17 10.05 6.86
C PRO A 55 -23.08 11.49 6.35
N ILE A 56 -22.11 11.75 5.47
CA ILE A 56 -21.97 13.06 4.83
C ILE A 56 -23.26 13.30 4.04
N ASN A 57 -24.06 14.25 4.50
CA ASN A 57 -25.28 14.65 3.82
C ASN A 57 -24.91 15.52 2.62
N PHE A 58 -24.62 14.89 1.48
CA PHE A 58 -24.21 15.55 0.23
C PHE A 58 -25.26 16.52 -0.35
N LYS A 59 -26.44 16.66 0.25
CA LYS A 59 -27.50 17.53 -0.26
C LYS A 59 -27.25 19.03 -0.04
N ASP A 60 -26.43 19.42 0.93
CA ASP A 60 -26.42 20.81 1.38
C ASP A 60 -25.32 21.69 0.73
N ASP A 61 -24.34 21.12 0.01
CA ASP A 61 -23.18 21.87 -0.50
C ASP A 61 -23.15 22.07 -2.05
N PHE A 62 -24.16 21.59 -2.77
CA PHE A 62 -24.27 21.76 -4.24
C PHE A 62 -25.23 22.90 -4.67
N THR A 63 -25.50 23.88 -3.81
CA THR A 63 -26.35 25.02 -4.19
C THR A 63 -25.64 26.05 -5.08
N ASN A 64 -24.33 25.92 -5.29
CA ASN A 64 -23.66 26.65 -6.37
C ASN A 64 -23.76 25.82 -7.66
N PRO A 65 -24.48 26.29 -8.70
CA PRO A 65 -24.57 25.58 -9.96
C PRO A 65 -23.16 25.52 -10.58
N LEU A 66 -22.52 24.35 -10.49
CA LEU A 66 -21.40 24.05 -11.37
C LEU A 66 -21.93 24.11 -12.82
N PRO A 67 -21.17 24.70 -13.76
CA PRO A 67 -21.52 24.62 -15.17
C PRO A 67 -21.66 23.13 -15.55
N SER A 68 -22.85 22.75 -16.00
CA SER A 68 -23.19 21.40 -16.44
C SER A 68 -22.40 21.03 -17.70
N THR A 69 -21.14 20.64 -17.53
CA THR A 69 -20.45 19.82 -18.51
C THR A 69 -20.83 18.38 -18.21
N ILE A 70 -21.81 17.87 -18.96
CA ILE A 70 -22.29 16.49 -18.87
C ILE A 70 -21.11 15.58 -19.21
N ALA A 71 -20.46 15.03 -18.18
CA ALA A 71 -19.50 13.96 -18.38
C ALA A 71 -20.28 12.72 -18.87
N PRO A 72 -19.91 12.12 -20.01
CA PRO A 72 -20.57 10.91 -20.49
C PRO A 72 -20.44 9.80 -19.45
N SER A 73 -21.57 9.19 -19.10
CA SER A 73 -21.62 8.00 -18.25
C SER A 73 -20.92 6.85 -18.97
N ALA A 74 -19.73 6.46 -18.52
CA ALA A 74 -19.02 5.31 -19.07
C ALA A 74 -19.71 4.02 -18.63
N SER A 75 -20.32 3.31 -19.58
CA SER A 75 -20.76 1.92 -19.37
C SER A 75 -19.54 1.02 -19.18
N PRO A 76 -19.59 0.02 -18.29
CA PRO A 76 -18.48 -0.91 -18.10
C PRO A 76 -18.28 -1.74 -19.38
N VAL A 77 -17.10 -1.63 -19.99
CA VAL A 77 -16.69 -2.47 -21.12
C VAL A 77 -16.17 -3.79 -20.55
N GLU A 78 -16.79 -4.91 -20.92
CA GLU A 78 -16.24 -6.25 -20.69
C GLU A 78 -15.06 -6.46 -21.64
N THR A 79 -13.84 -6.16 -21.18
CA THR A 79 -12.61 -6.67 -21.81
C THR A 79 -12.05 -7.81 -20.95
N THR A 80 -11.67 -8.92 -21.60
CA THR A 80 -11.14 -10.15 -20.98
C THR A 80 -9.74 -10.00 -20.37
N ASP A 81 -9.17 -8.82 -20.46
CA ASP A 81 -8.03 -8.36 -19.70
C ASP A 81 -8.41 -6.94 -19.25
N PRO A 82 -8.31 -6.56 -17.96
CA PRO A 82 -8.47 -5.17 -17.60
C PRO A 82 -7.25 -4.43 -18.15
N THR A 83 -7.32 -4.07 -19.43
CA THR A 83 -6.59 -2.92 -19.96
C THR A 83 -7.11 -1.73 -19.17
N TYR A 84 -6.50 -1.49 -18.02
CA TYR A 84 -6.56 -0.20 -17.37
C TYR A 84 -5.86 0.78 -18.32
N GLU A 85 -6.57 1.23 -19.35
CA GLU A 85 -6.14 2.36 -20.16
C GLU A 85 -6.27 3.60 -19.29
N PHE A 86 -5.30 3.76 -18.39
CA PHE A 86 -5.12 4.97 -17.61
C PHE A 86 -4.94 6.18 -18.54
N MET A 87 -4.40 5.93 -19.74
CA MET A 87 -4.27 6.93 -20.78
C MET A 87 -5.62 7.05 -21.50
N GLN A 88 -6.44 8.01 -21.08
CA GLN A 88 -7.70 8.36 -21.75
C GLN A 88 -7.52 9.45 -22.80
N CYS A 89 -6.27 9.76 -23.15
CA CYS A 89 -5.94 10.84 -24.06
C CYS A 89 -6.27 10.47 -25.50
N PRO A 90 -6.71 11.44 -26.31
CA PRO A 90 -7.01 11.19 -27.71
C PRO A 90 -5.73 10.85 -28.49
N ASN A 91 -5.85 9.91 -29.44
CA ASN A 91 -4.75 9.46 -30.31
C ASN A 91 -4.37 10.47 -31.40
N ASP A 92 -5.05 11.61 -31.46
CA ASP A 92 -4.87 12.67 -32.46
C ASP A 92 -3.66 13.57 -32.20
N GLY A 93 -2.91 13.31 -31.12
CA GLY A 93 -1.73 14.09 -30.75
C GLY A 93 -2.03 15.33 -29.91
N GLY A 94 -3.24 15.42 -29.34
CA GLY A 94 -3.57 16.41 -28.31
C GLY A 94 -2.66 16.32 -27.07
N LYS A 95 -2.72 17.35 -26.20
CA LYS A 95 -1.91 17.36 -24.98
C LYS A 95 -2.43 16.28 -24.02
N CYS A 96 -1.51 15.52 -23.43
CA CYS A 96 -1.85 14.46 -22.49
C CYS A 96 -0.98 14.56 -21.24
N CYS A 97 -1.60 14.85 -20.09
CA CYS A 97 -0.88 15.02 -18.83
C CYS A 97 -1.50 14.12 -17.78
N ASN A 98 -0.72 13.16 -17.25
CA ASN A 98 -1.23 12.20 -16.27
C ASN A 98 -2.54 11.49 -16.72
N GLY A 99 -2.63 11.13 -18.00
CA GLY A 99 -3.75 10.35 -18.56
C GLY A 99 -4.97 11.15 -19.00
N LEU A 100 -5.04 12.45 -18.74
CA LEU A 100 -6.16 13.33 -19.14
C LEU A 100 -5.65 14.68 -19.66
N GLU A 101 -6.30 15.25 -20.67
CA GLU A 101 -5.93 16.57 -21.20
C GLU A 101 -6.23 17.69 -20.20
N SER A 102 -7.33 17.59 -19.44
CA SER A 102 -7.73 18.57 -18.43
C SER A 102 -6.71 18.75 -17.30
N ASN A 103 -5.82 17.78 -17.09
CA ASN A 103 -4.73 17.88 -16.12
C ASN A 103 -3.57 18.74 -16.62
N CYS A 104 -3.50 19.07 -17.91
CA CYS A 104 -2.34 19.78 -18.47
C CYS A 104 -2.20 21.24 -18.02
N ASP A 105 -3.30 21.84 -17.56
CA ASP A 105 -3.30 23.21 -17.04
C ASP A 105 -3.30 23.25 -15.50
N LEU A 106 -3.31 22.09 -14.84
CA LEU A 106 -3.29 21.98 -13.38
C LEU A 106 -1.85 21.86 -12.87
N ARG A 107 -1.58 22.50 -11.73
CA ARG A 107 -0.35 22.26 -10.98
C ARG A 107 -0.39 20.89 -10.31
N LEU A 108 0.77 20.41 -9.90
CA LEU A 108 0.89 19.12 -9.21
C LEU A 108 0.04 19.06 -7.92
N ASN A 109 -0.07 20.18 -7.19
CA ASN A 109 -0.88 20.28 -5.97
C ASN A 109 -2.38 20.50 -6.23
N GLU A 110 -2.78 20.68 -7.49
CA GLU A 110 -4.18 20.84 -7.92
C GLU A 110 -4.69 19.58 -8.64
N THR A 111 -3.80 18.58 -8.84
CA THR A 111 -4.08 17.33 -9.53
C THR A 111 -4.19 16.18 -8.52
N VAL A 112 -5.24 15.37 -8.63
CA VAL A 112 -5.36 14.11 -7.86
C VAL A 112 -4.71 12.98 -8.66
N PHE A 113 -3.83 12.22 -8.02
CA PHE A 113 -3.20 11.05 -8.63
C PHE A 113 -3.11 9.89 -7.63
N ALA A 114 -3.16 8.67 -8.17
CA ALA A 114 -2.97 7.47 -7.37
C ALA A 114 -1.54 7.38 -6.83
N VAL A 115 -1.41 6.98 -5.56
CA VAL A 115 -0.15 6.84 -4.84
C VAL A 115 0.05 5.39 -4.40
N ALA A 116 1.20 4.81 -4.70
CA ALA A 116 1.59 3.48 -4.24
C ALA A 116 2.48 3.60 -2.99
N HIS A 117 1.99 3.08 -1.86
CA HIS A 117 2.72 3.03 -0.59
C HIS A 117 3.75 1.89 -0.59
N ASN A 118 5.02 2.19 -0.31
CA ASN A 118 6.13 1.24 -0.45
C ASN A 118 6.09 0.52 -1.81
N ALA A 119 6.19 1.32 -2.88
CA ALA A 119 5.96 0.88 -4.25
C ALA A 119 6.99 -0.14 -4.77
N MET A 120 8.13 -0.29 -4.10
CA MET A 120 9.12 -1.32 -4.39
C MET A 120 8.80 -2.68 -3.78
N SER A 121 7.97 -2.72 -2.72
CA SER A 121 7.66 -3.94 -1.98
C SER A 121 6.65 -4.75 -2.77
N THR A 122 7.19 -5.49 -3.73
CA THR A 122 6.42 -6.18 -4.76
C THR A 122 6.82 -7.64 -4.87
N GLU A 123 5.83 -8.51 -5.08
CA GLU A 123 6.07 -9.94 -5.27
C GLU A 123 7.02 -10.19 -6.45
N GLU A 124 6.79 -9.52 -7.59
CA GLU A 124 7.61 -9.61 -8.80
C GLU A 124 9.08 -9.19 -8.58
N SER A 125 9.36 -8.31 -7.61
CA SER A 125 10.74 -7.90 -7.28
C SER A 125 11.40 -8.78 -6.20
N GLY A 126 10.79 -9.91 -5.86
CA GLY A 126 11.35 -10.91 -4.94
C GLY A 126 11.06 -10.65 -3.46
N TYR A 127 10.11 -9.76 -3.13
CA TYR A 127 9.62 -9.64 -1.75
C TYR A 127 8.71 -10.83 -1.44
N GLN A 128 9.25 -11.81 -0.71
CA GLN A 128 8.54 -13.08 -0.44
C GLN A 128 7.54 -13.02 0.71
N ILE A 129 7.70 -12.07 1.64
CA ILE A 129 6.86 -11.95 2.83
C ILE A 129 6.52 -10.48 3.04
N GLY A 130 5.23 -10.17 3.14
CA GLY A 130 4.75 -8.81 3.41
C GLY A 130 4.98 -7.84 2.26
N TYR A 131 4.86 -8.31 1.01
CA TYR A 131 4.81 -7.41 -0.14
C TYR A 131 3.49 -6.62 -0.11
N ASN A 132 3.54 -5.38 -0.56
CA ASN A 132 2.35 -4.51 -0.62
C ASN A 132 1.66 -4.57 -1.98
N HIS A 133 2.39 -4.90 -3.05
CA HIS A 133 1.85 -4.93 -4.41
C HIS A 133 2.26 -6.20 -5.15
N TYR A 134 1.45 -6.62 -6.11
CA TYR A 134 1.79 -7.75 -6.97
C TYR A 134 2.74 -7.34 -8.10
N ARG A 135 2.50 -6.16 -8.69
CA ARG A 135 3.25 -5.64 -9.84
C ARG A 135 4.43 -4.80 -9.40
N ASN A 136 5.53 -4.89 -10.14
CA ASN A 136 6.70 -4.03 -9.96
C ASN A 136 6.40 -2.54 -10.29
N LEU A 137 7.41 -1.69 -10.12
CA LEU A 137 7.33 -0.25 -10.39
C LEU A 137 6.87 0.09 -11.82
N ASP A 138 7.34 -0.63 -12.85
CA ASP A 138 6.90 -0.40 -14.23
C ASP A 138 5.43 -0.74 -14.41
N GLY A 139 4.98 -1.86 -13.83
CA GLY A 139 3.57 -2.25 -13.80
C GLY A 139 2.70 -1.22 -13.09
N ALA A 140 3.16 -0.65 -11.97
CA ALA A 140 2.44 0.42 -11.27
C ALA A 140 2.32 1.69 -12.12
N LEU A 141 3.39 2.09 -12.82
CA LEU A 141 3.36 3.26 -13.72
C LEU A 141 2.39 3.05 -14.89
N ARG A 142 2.38 1.85 -15.48
CA ARG A 142 1.43 1.45 -16.54
C ARG A 142 -0.01 1.45 -16.04
N ALA A 143 -0.23 1.03 -14.80
CA ALA A 143 -1.53 1.06 -14.14
C ALA A 143 -1.98 2.48 -13.71
N GLY A 144 -1.18 3.51 -13.95
CA GLY A 144 -1.58 4.90 -13.72
C GLY A 144 -1.13 5.52 -12.40
N PHE A 145 -0.34 4.81 -11.59
CA PHE A 145 0.24 5.41 -10.39
C PHE A 145 1.24 6.50 -10.78
N ARG A 146 1.15 7.65 -10.11
CA ARG A 146 2.09 8.78 -10.31
C ARG A 146 2.73 9.24 -9.00
N GLY A 147 2.10 8.94 -7.86
CA GLY A 147 2.76 9.01 -6.57
C GLY A 147 3.43 7.68 -6.24
N LEU A 148 4.72 7.73 -5.91
CA LEU A 148 5.46 6.56 -5.46
C LEU A 148 6.11 6.90 -4.13
N ASN A 149 5.70 6.19 -3.08
CA ASN A 149 6.40 6.21 -1.81
C ASN A 149 7.47 5.11 -1.84
N LEU A 150 8.73 5.52 -1.70
CA LEU A 150 9.89 4.66 -1.82
C LEU A 150 10.69 4.69 -0.51
N ASP A 151 10.79 3.54 0.14
CA ASP A 151 11.62 3.31 1.30
C ASP A 151 13.07 2.93 0.89
N VAL A 152 14.06 3.54 1.56
CA VAL A 152 15.48 3.36 1.25
C VAL A 152 16.30 3.12 2.50
N CYS A 153 17.30 2.26 2.40
CA CYS A 153 18.21 1.92 3.49
C CYS A 153 19.65 1.84 2.98
N LYS A 154 20.59 2.00 3.92
CA LYS A 154 22.02 1.96 3.64
C LYS A 154 22.57 0.55 3.93
N CYS A 155 22.74 -0.25 2.89
CA CYS A 155 23.29 -1.60 2.96
C CYS A 155 24.76 -1.62 2.51
N LYS A 156 25.68 -1.96 3.41
CA LYS A 156 27.14 -2.02 3.14
C LYS A 156 27.67 -0.73 2.48
N GLY A 157 27.18 0.43 2.93
CA GLY A 157 27.58 1.72 2.40
C GLY A 157 26.87 2.16 1.10
N LYS A 158 26.00 1.33 0.51
CA LYS A 158 25.19 1.67 -0.67
C LYS A 158 23.73 1.91 -0.28
N LEU A 159 23.07 2.86 -0.94
CA LEU A 159 21.62 3.01 -0.83
C LEU A 159 20.94 1.93 -1.67
N SER A 160 19.97 1.25 -1.09
CA SER A 160 19.14 0.22 -1.72
C SER A 160 17.69 0.39 -1.30
N PHE A 161 16.77 -0.16 -2.10
CA PHE A 161 15.37 -0.31 -1.71
C PHE A 161 15.20 -1.39 -0.64
N CYS A 162 14.24 -1.14 0.23
CA CYS A 162 13.87 -1.90 1.42
C CYS A 162 12.40 -1.52 1.63
#